data_AF-A0A2R4BNY8-F1
#
_entry.id   AF-A0A2R4BNY8-F1
#
_cell.length_a   1.000
_cell.length_b   1.000
_cell.length_c   1.000
_cell.angle_alpha   90.00
_cell.angle_beta   90.00
_cell.angle_gamma   90.00
#
_symmetry.space_group_name_H-M   'P 1'
#
loop_
_entity.id
_entity.type
_entity.pdbx_description
1 polymer ?
#
loop_
_entity_poly.entity_id
_entity_poly.type
_entity_poly.pdbx_seq_one_letter_code
_entity_poly.pdbx_strand_id
1 'polypeptide(L)'
;MNRDQIETGGPAFPMQEPQAIHAYAVAAVEGITDPDERDRAYLKARGEAVGGMSLRDYFAAKAMQGFAADSDTAWGDGVNGVARTAYEWADAMLRARRA
;
A
#
# COMPACT_ATOMS: atom_id res chain seq x y z
N MET A 1 -12.06 12.05 3.70
CA MET A 1 -10.87 11.18 3.66
C MET A 1 -10.68 10.60 5.06
N ASN A 2 -10.95 9.31 5.22
CA ASN A 2 -10.82 8.63 6.51
C ASN A 2 -9.33 8.40 6.78
N ARG A 3 -8.77 9.01 7.83
CA ARG A 3 -7.32 9.01 8.11
C ARG A 3 -6.79 7.66 8.61
N ASP A 4 -7.66 6.66 8.76
CA ASP A 4 -7.37 5.36 9.33
C ASP A 4 -7.19 4.24 8.29
N GLN A 5 -7.46 4.51 7.00
CA GLN A 5 -7.19 3.53 5.93
C GLN A 5 -5.75 3.70 5.44
N ILE A 6 -4.89 2.76 5.80
CA ILE A 6 -3.58 2.62 5.17
C ILE A 6 -3.82 2.04 3.78
N GLU A 7 -3.81 2.90 2.76
CA GLU A 7 -3.76 2.47 1.37
C GLU A 7 -2.39 1.83 1.11
N THR A 8 -2.33 0.51 1.24
CA THR A 8 -1.19 -0.29 0.81
C THR A 8 -1.17 -0.36 -0.71
N GLY A 9 -0.01 -0.66 -1.30
CA GLY A 9 0.03 -1.23 -2.64
C GLY A 9 -0.78 -2.53 -2.71
N GLY A 10 -0.75 -3.21 -3.86
CA GLY A 10 -1.38 -4.51 -4.05
C GLY A 10 -0.87 -5.60 -3.09
N PRO A 11 -0.97 -6.89 -3.44
CA PRO A 11 -0.48 -7.97 -2.58
C PRO A 11 0.99 -7.77 -2.17
N ALA A 12 1.41 -8.31 -1.02
CA ALA A 12 2.79 -8.15 -0.54
C ALA A 12 3.85 -8.56 -1.58
N PHE A 13 3.53 -9.58 -2.39
CA PHE A 13 4.34 -10.04 -3.51
C PHE A 13 3.53 -10.01 -4.80
N PRO A 14 4.18 -9.77 -5.95
CA PRO A 14 3.57 -9.88 -7.27
C PRO A 14 2.87 -11.23 -7.50
N MET A 15 1.61 -11.20 -7.91
CA MET A 15 0.91 -12.38 -8.39
C MET A 15 1.48 -12.83 -9.73
N GLN A 16 1.62 -14.14 -9.92
CA GLN A 16 2.18 -14.74 -11.14
C GLN A 16 1.11 -15.45 -11.98
N GLU A 17 0.03 -15.91 -11.35
CA GLU A 17 -0.99 -16.73 -12.01
C GLU A 17 -2.04 -15.81 -12.68
N PRO A 18 -2.26 -15.93 -14.01
CA PRO A 18 -3.13 -15.01 -14.76
C PRO A 18 -4.59 -14.99 -14.29
N GLN A 19 -5.15 -16.12 -13.90
CA GLN A 19 -6.52 -16.28 -13.42
C GLN A 19 -6.70 -15.66 -12.03
N ALA A 20 -5.70 -15.73 -11.16
CA ALA A 20 -5.66 -15.10 -9.85
C ALA A 20 -5.56 -13.58 -9.98
N ILE A 21 -4.71 -13.09 -10.90
CA ILE A 21 -4.63 -11.67 -11.25
C ILE A 21 -5.98 -11.17 -11.76
N HIS A 22 -6.62 -11.94 -12.65
CA HIS A 22 -7.94 -11.60 -13.17
C HIS A 22 -8.99 -11.60 -12.06
N ALA A 23 -9.04 -12.63 -11.21
CA ALA A 23 -9.98 -12.71 -10.11
C ALA A 23 -9.82 -11.54 -9.12
N TYR A 24 -8.58 -11.16 -8.79
CA TYR A 24 -8.29 -9.97 -7.98
C TYR A 24 -8.86 -8.70 -8.62
N ALA A 25 -8.62 -8.50 -9.91
CA ALA A 25 -9.12 -7.33 -10.63
C ALA A 25 -10.64 -7.33 -10.81
N VAL A 26 -11.27 -8.50 -10.96
CA VAL A 26 -12.73 -8.65 -11.03
C VAL A 26 -13.39 -8.32 -9.69
N ALA A 27 -12.80 -8.76 -8.58
CA ALA A 27 -13.31 -8.42 -7.24
C ALA A 27 -13.28 -6.90 -6.98
N ALA A 28 -12.25 -6.21 -7.47
CA ALA A 28 -12.11 -4.76 -7.32
C ALA A 28 -13.17 -3.94 -8.09
N VAL A 29 -13.92 -4.55 -9.00
CA VAL A 29 -14.98 -3.88 -9.76
C VAL A 29 -16.38 -4.37 -9.42
N GLU A 30 -16.51 -5.21 -8.39
CA GLU A 30 -17.79 -5.70 -7.92
C GLU A 30 -18.68 -4.51 -7.50
N GLY A 31 -19.90 -4.47 -8.03
CA GLY A 31 -20.86 -3.40 -7.76
C GLY A 31 -20.63 -2.09 -8.52
N ILE A 32 -19.54 -1.95 -9.29
CA ILE A 32 -19.32 -0.78 -10.15
C ILE A 32 -20.14 -0.92 -11.44
N THR A 33 -21.14 -0.06 -11.61
CA THR A 33 -22.04 -0.08 -12.77
C THR A 33 -21.61 0.84 -13.90
N ASP A 34 -20.88 1.92 -13.58
CA ASP A 34 -20.36 2.85 -14.57
C ASP A 34 -19.22 2.18 -15.38
N PRO A 35 -19.31 2.10 -16.73
CA PRO A 35 -18.32 1.38 -17.54
C PRO A 35 -16.91 1.97 -17.43
N ASP A 36 -16.78 3.29 -17.39
CA ASP A 36 -15.48 3.97 -17.39
C ASP A 36 -14.80 3.84 -16.02
N GLU A 37 -15.58 3.96 -14.94
CA GLU A 37 -15.10 3.70 -13.58
C GLU A 37 -14.68 2.25 -13.40
N ARG A 38 -15.47 1.31 -13.93
CA ARG A 38 -15.17 -0.12 -13.90
C ARG A 38 -13.87 -0.44 -14.63
N ASP A 39 -13.65 0.11 -15.83
CA ASP A 39 -12.40 -0.11 -16.57
C ASP A 39 -11.18 0.44 -15.82
N ARG A 40 -11.28 1.67 -15.31
CA ARG A 40 -10.22 2.29 -14.49
C ARG A 40 -9.87 1.46 -13.26
N ALA A 41 -10.88 1.01 -12.52
CA ALA A 41 -10.70 0.20 -11.31
C ALA A 41 -10.09 -1.17 -11.63
N TYR A 42 -10.55 -1.84 -12.70
CA TYR A 42 -9.97 -3.11 -13.16
C TYR A 42 -8.49 -2.96 -13.53
N LEU A 43 -8.15 -1.95 -14.33
CA LEU A 43 -6.76 -1.71 -14.76
C LEU A 43 -5.85 -1.39 -13.57
N LYS A 44 -6.32 -0.56 -12.63
CA LYS A 44 -5.59 -0.26 -11.39
C LYS A 44 -5.33 -1.52 -10.58
N ALA A 45 -6.38 -2.30 -10.28
CA ALA A 45 -6.28 -3.50 -9.49
C ALA A 45 -5.38 -4.56 -10.16
N ARG A 46 -5.46 -4.70 -11.49
CA ARG A 46 -4.57 -5.59 -12.24
C ARG A 46 -3.12 -5.14 -12.12
N GLY A 47 -2.85 -3.84 -12.24
CA GLY A 47 -1.52 -3.25 -12.07
C GLY A 47 -0.95 -3.49 -10.66
N GLU A 48 -1.80 -3.35 -9.64
CA GLU A 48 -1.46 -3.67 -8.25
C GLU A 48 -1.17 -5.15 -8.05
N ALA A 49 -1.97 -6.05 -8.62
CA ALA A 49 -1.74 -7.49 -8.52
C ALA A 49 -0.39 -7.92 -9.10
N VAL A 50 -0.01 -7.36 -10.26
CA VAL A 50 1.28 -7.69 -10.90
C VAL A 50 2.46 -6.94 -10.29
N GLY A 51 2.23 -5.76 -9.70
CA GLY A 51 3.27 -4.94 -9.07
C GLY A 51 3.58 -5.35 -7.64
N GLY A 52 2.58 -5.85 -6.92
CA GLY A 52 2.65 -6.13 -5.49
C GLY A 52 2.74 -4.85 -4.64
N MET A 53 3.50 -4.92 -3.54
CA MET A 53 3.71 -3.79 -2.64
C MET A 53 4.33 -2.59 -3.38
N SER A 54 3.97 -1.39 -2.97
CA SER A 54 4.47 -0.17 -3.60
C SER A 54 5.86 0.23 -3.04
N LEU A 55 6.54 1.16 -3.72
CA LEU A 55 7.76 1.78 -3.17
C LEU A 55 7.51 2.48 -1.83
N ARG A 56 6.27 2.96 -1.59
CA ARG A 56 5.83 3.53 -0.32
C ARG A 56 5.91 2.50 0.80
N ASP A 57 5.37 1.30 0.55
CA ASP A 57 5.41 0.19 1.52
C ASP A 57 6.84 -0.25 1.81
N TYR A 58 7.71 -0.26 0.80
CA TYR A 58 9.14 -0.56 0.99
C TYR A 58 9.83 0.45 1.91
N PHE A 59 9.63 1.76 1.69
CA PHE A 59 10.20 2.79 2.56
C PHE A 59 9.65 2.73 3.98
N ALA A 60 8.34 2.49 4.13
CA ALA A 60 7.72 2.33 5.44
C ALA A 60 8.32 1.13 6.19
N ALA A 61 8.47 -0.02 5.52
CA ALA A 61 9.12 -1.20 6.10
C ALA A 61 10.56 -0.93 6.55
N LYS A 62 11.32 -0.16 5.77
CA LYS A 62 12.69 0.25 6.15
C LYS A 62 12.71 1.17 7.37
N ALA A 63 11.77 2.11 7.48
CA ALA A 63 11.64 2.96 8.66
C ALA A 63 11.27 2.14 9.91
N MET A 64 10.29 1.23 9.81
CA MET A 64 9.87 0.37 10.91
C MET A 64 11.01 -0.48 11.47
N GLN A 65 11.93 -0.96 10.63
CA GLN A 65 13.10 -1.69 11.08
C GLN A 65 13.97 -0.87 12.06
N GLY A 66 14.16 0.42 11.77
CA GLY A 66 14.94 1.32 12.63
C GLY A 66 14.23 1.61 13.94
N PHE A 67 12.92 1.87 13.88
CA PHE A 67 12.13 2.12 15.09
C PHE A 67 12.12 0.89 16.01
N ALA A 68 11.94 -0.32 15.46
CA ALA A 68 11.84 -1.55 16.24
C ALA A 68 13.17 -1.98 16.89
N ALA A 69 14.30 -1.41 16.47
CA ALA A 69 15.62 -1.72 17.00
C ALA A 69 15.92 -0.98 18.32
N ASP A 70 15.19 0.10 18.63
CA ASP A 70 15.39 0.87 19.85
C ASP A 70 14.61 0.26 21.02
N SER A 71 15.35 -0.29 22.00
CA SER A 71 14.80 -0.91 23.21
C SER A 71 14.14 0.09 24.16
N ASP A 72 14.50 1.36 24.05
CA ASP A 72 14.02 2.44 24.92
C ASP A 72 12.92 3.28 24.25
N THR A 73 12.57 2.98 22.99
CA THR A 73 11.49 3.68 22.29
C THR A 73 10.17 3.46 23.02
N ALA A 74 9.66 4.55 23.61
CA ALA A 74 8.30 4.61 24.12
C ALA A 74 7.32 4.73 22.94
N TRP A 75 6.69 3.60 22.60
CA TRP A 75 5.65 3.51 21.59
C TRP A 75 4.35 4.16 22.08
N GLY A 76 4.30 5.51 22.21
CA GLY A 76 3.19 6.23 22.83
C GLY A 76 1.80 5.72 22.43
N ASP A 77 1.43 5.89 21.15
CA ASP A 77 0.19 5.38 20.55
C ASP A 77 0.25 3.86 20.20
N GLY A 78 1.19 3.12 20.78
CA GLY A 78 1.50 1.74 20.44
C GLY A 78 1.95 1.56 18.98
N VAL A 79 1.86 0.32 18.50
CA VAL A 79 2.26 -0.08 17.13
C VAL A 79 1.55 0.72 16.02
N ASN A 80 0.35 1.25 16.30
CA ASN A 80 -0.42 2.05 15.34
C ASN A 80 0.23 3.43 15.10
N GLY A 81 0.81 4.04 16.14
CA GLY A 81 1.61 5.27 15.99
C GLY A 81 2.83 5.04 15.10
N VAL A 82 3.52 3.92 15.33
CA VAL A 82 4.74 3.53 14.58
C VAL A 82 4.46 3.35 13.10
N ALA A 83 3.42 2.59 12.77
CA ALA A 83 3.03 2.35 11.39
C ALA A 83 2.73 3.66 10.67
N ARG A 84 1.99 4.56 11.33
CA ARG A 84 1.66 5.89 10.79
C ARG A 84 2.93 6.71 10.52
N THR A 85 3.82 6.82 11.51
CA THR A 85 5.09 7.54 11.36
C THR A 85 5.97 6.95 10.26
N ALA A 86 6.00 5.62 10.12
CA ALA A 86 6.75 4.97 9.03
C ALA A 86 6.21 5.35 7.64
N TYR A 87 4.89 5.41 7.48
CA TYR A 87 4.28 5.88 6.23
C TYR A 87 4.50 7.38 5.98
N GLU A 88 4.56 8.21 7.03
CA GLU A 88 4.92 9.64 6.89
C GLU A 88 6.34 9.83 6.36
N TRP A 89 7.29 9.01 6.83
CA TRP A 89 8.67 8.97 6.32
C TRP A 89 8.71 8.52 4.86
N ALA A 90 7.97 7.46 4.52
CA ALA A 90 7.85 6.98 3.14
C ALA A 90 7.30 8.07 2.21
N ASP A 91 6.25 8.77 2.63
CA ASP A 91 5.65 9.86 1.86
C ASP A 91 6.62 11.04 1.70
N ALA A 92 7.43 11.34 2.72
CA ALA A 92 8.49 12.34 2.63
C ALA A 92 9.57 11.96 1.61
N MET A 93 10.00 10.71 1.57
CA MET A 93 10.96 10.22 0.57
C MET A 93 10.41 10.28 -0.85
N LEU A 94 9.13 9.92 -1.05
CA LEU A 94 8.48 10.02 -2.35
C LEU A 94 8.35 11.48 -2.81
N ARG A 95 8.05 12.41 -1.91
CA ARG A 95 8.03 13.85 -2.22
C ARG A 95 9.43 14.34 -2.61
N ALA A 96 10.46 13.98 -1.85
CA ALA A 96 11.85 14.37 -2.14
C ALA A 96 12.34 13.86 -3.50
N ARG A 97 11.86 12.69 -3.94
CA ARG A 97 12.22 12.10 -5.24
C ARG A 97 11.57 12.82 -6.44
N ARG A 98 10.46 13.54 -6.24
CA ARG A 98 9.77 14.26 -7.32
C ARG A 98 10.38 15.67 -7.59
N ALA A 99 11.59 15.92 -7.11
CA ALA A 99 12.40 17.11 -7.42
C ALA A 99 13.20 16.92 -8.72
#